data_AF-A0A8S2A451-F1
#
_entry.id   AF-A0A8S2A451-F1
#
_cell.length_a   1.000
_cell.length_b   1.000
_cell.length_c   1.000
_cell.angle_alpha   90.00
_cell.angle_beta   90.00
_cell.angle_gamma   90.00
#
_symmetry.space_group_name_H-M   'P 1'
#
loop_
_entity.id
_entity.type
_entity.pdbx_description
1 polymer ?
#
loop_
_entity_poly.entity_id
_entity_poly.type
_entity_poly.pdbx_seq_one_letter_code
_entity_poly.pdbx_strand_id
1 'polypeptide(L)'
;MWLKYSRKHVFMCHRKGLAPSHRYREKKTWFDGKAEHGRKGRILTGHEVFQNLKNFKNDFGNVKKSGKKRKRIDCVESVSDSDGVSSESEEDEEIKVDEEELSRWKKRSILFKLSYWEDLPVRHNLDVMHVERNVCYSIVSTLLHCGNSKDGLHARRDLQHLGIRKDLHPNTQGKRTYLPAAPWSSLEECKVTGLKSHDYHVLMQQLLPVALKGLLPKGPRTAILRLCAFYNHLCQRVIDREVISVMEAEIVETLCMFERFFPPSFFDIMVHLTVHLGREARLGGPVHFRWMYPFERYMKVMKDFVQNPARPEGCIAESYLAQECMQFCSDFLKKTTSVEEKPERNLEYVNNSILEGRPISAGSSFTFTEMEKNIAHLAVIQNTAALDPYVE
;
A
#
# COMPACT_ATOMS: atom_id res chain seq x y z
N MET A 1 4.44 13.05 11.96
CA MET A 1 5.14 13.31 13.24
C MET A 1 6.35 12.37 13.34
N TRP A 2 7.50 12.84 13.84
CA TRP A 2 8.66 11.96 14.09
C TRP A 2 8.64 11.45 15.54
N LEU A 3 8.80 10.14 15.74
CA LEU A 3 8.92 9.53 17.06
C LEU A 3 10.39 9.33 17.41
N LYS A 4 10.84 9.91 18.53
CA LYS A 4 12.24 9.97 18.93
C LYS A 4 12.84 8.61 19.26
N TYR A 5 12.12 7.79 20.03
CA TYR A 5 12.61 6.50 20.52
C TYR A 5 12.38 5.39 19.52
N SER A 6 11.23 5.38 18.83
CA SER A 6 10.96 4.45 17.73
C SER A 6 11.70 4.80 16.44
N ARG A 7 12.30 5.99 16.33
CA ARG A 7 13.07 6.50 15.17
C ARG A 7 12.32 6.35 13.84
N LYS A 8 11.08 6.82 13.81
CA LYS A 8 10.24 6.71 12.62
C LYS A 8 9.24 7.84 12.47
N HIS A 9 8.85 8.09 11.23
CA HIS A 9 7.71 8.94 10.93
C HIS A 9 6.41 8.15 11.12
N VAL A 10 5.45 8.78 11.78
CA VAL A 10 4.09 8.30 11.94
C VAL A 10 3.10 9.31 11.39
N PHE A 11 1.99 8.80 10.89
CA PHE A 11 0.95 9.53 10.19
C PHE A 11 -0.26 9.65 11.10
N MET A 12 -0.34 10.77 11.80
CA MET A 12 -1.40 11.07 12.78
C MET A 12 -2.30 12.17 12.22
N CYS A 13 -3.09 12.81 13.09
CA CYS A 13 -3.99 13.91 12.73
C CYS A 13 -5.13 13.49 11.79
N HIS A 14 -5.61 12.25 11.91
CA HIS A 14 -6.75 11.78 11.12
C HIS A 14 -8.03 12.55 11.45
N ARG A 15 -8.09 13.19 12.63
CA ARG A 15 -9.23 14.04 13.01
C ARG A 15 -9.44 15.17 12.02
N LYS A 16 -8.37 15.66 11.35
CA LYS A 16 -8.45 16.64 10.26
C LYS A 16 -9.33 16.22 9.08
N GLY A 17 -9.56 14.93 8.88
CA GLY A 17 -10.46 14.38 7.87
C GLY A 17 -11.93 14.30 8.28
N LEU A 18 -12.27 14.51 9.55
CA LEU A 18 -13.66 14.46 10.04
C LEU A 18 -14.41 15.77 9.74
N ALA A 19 -15.73 15.78 9.84
CA ALA A 19 -16.50 17.03 9.78
C ALA A 19 -16.00 18.04 10.86
N PRO A 20 -16.02 19.36 10.59
CA PRO A 20 -15.60 20.36 11.58
C PRO A 20 -16.40 20.31 12.89
N SER A 21 -17.68 19.94 12.83
CA SER A 21 -18.57 19.76 13.99
C SER A 21 -18.40 18.42 14.71
N HIS A 22 -17.53 17.52 14.23
CA HIS A 22 -17.40 16.19 14.80
C HIS A 22 -16.76 16.22 16.19
N ARG A 23 -17.40 15.58 17.19
CA ARG A 23 -16.96 15.58 18.61
C ARG A 23 -15.49 15.29 18.87
N TYR A 24 -14.85 14.44 18.05
CA TYR A 24 -13.43 14.08 18.24
C TYR A 24 -12.50 15.27 18.02
N ARG A 25 -12.90 16.29 17.26
CA ARG A 25 -12.11 17.49 16.95
C ARG A 25 -11.64 18.23 18.21
N GLU A 26 -12.49 18.28 19.23
CA GLU A 26 -12.26 19.06 20.45
C GLU A 26 -11.72 18.22 21.62
N LYS A 27 -11.83 16.88 21.54
CA LYS A 27 -11.42 15.99 22.63
C LYS A 27 -9.90 15.91 22.72
N LYS A 28 -9.32 16.59 23.70
CA LYS A 28 -7.87 16.58 23.97
C LYS A 28 -7.40 15.31 24.67
N THR A 29 -8.09 14.93 25.74
CA THR A 29 -7.66 13.86 26.67
C THR A 29 -7.69 12.46 26.06
N TRP A 30 -8.47 12.24 25.01
CA TRP A 30 -8.57 10.95 24.34
C TRP A 30 -7.45 10.69 23.32
N PHE A 31 -6.67 11.72 22.98
CA PHE A 31 -5.69 11.67 21.90
C PHE A 31 -4.33 12.20 22.40
N ASP A 32 -3.77 13.21 21.72
CA ASP A 32 -2.44 13.76 21.93
C ASP A 32 -2.44 15.02 22.82
N GLY A 33 -3.51 15.28 23.55
CA GLY A 33 -3.66 16.47 24.39
C GLY A 33 -4.01 17.75 23.62
N LYS A 34 -4.19 17.67 22.29
CA LYS A 34 -4.48 18.83 21.43
C LYS A 34 -5.83 18.71 20.74
N ALA A 35 -6.51 19.85 20.61
CA ALA A 35 -7.67 19.96 19.73
C ALA A 35 -7.18 20.15 18.29
N GLU A 36 -7.90 19.58 17.32
CA GLU A 36 -7.52 19.63 15.90
C GLU A 36 -8.60 20.29 15.05
N HIS A 37 -8.48 21.61 14.84
CA HIS A 37 -9.43 22.39 14.02
C HIS A 37 -9.04 22.51 12.54
N GLY A 38 -7.81 22.12 12.17
CA GLY A 38 -7.34 22.20 10.78
C GLY A 38 -8.10 21.28 9.82
N ARG A 39 -8.14 21.62 8.53
CA ARG A 39 -8.74 20.77 7.49
C ARG A 39 -7.74 19.74 6.97
N LYS A 40 -8.24 18.63 6.45
CA LYS A 40 -7.44 17.66 5.69
C LYS A 40 -6.84 18.39 4.48
N GLY A 41 -5.56 18.17 4.22
CA GLY A 41 -4.91 18.72 3.04
C GLY A 41 -5.61 18.24 1.77
N ARG A 42 -5.73 19.13 0.78
CA ARG A 42 -6.24 18.76 -0.54
C ARG A 42 -5.28 17.75 -1.18
N ILE A 43 -5.84 16.80 -1.91
CA ILE A 43 -5.05 15.87 -2.70
C ILE A 43 -4.61 16.61 -3.97
N LEU A 44 -3.30 16.67 -4.19
CA LEU A 44 -2.73 17.36 -5.35
C LEU A 44 -3.20 16.71 -6.66
N THR A 45 -3.42 17.55 -7.69
CA THR A 45 -3.72 17.11 -9.05
C THR A 45 -2.48 16.50 -9.72
N GLY A 46 -2.64 15.81 -10.84
CA GLY A 46 -1.49 15.28 -11.57
C GLY A 46 -0.58 16.39 -12.07
N HIS A 47 -1.18 17.45 -12.61
CA HIS A 47 -0.47 18.65 -13.03
C HIS A 47 0.33 19.31 -11.89
N GLU A 48 -0.27 19.48 -10.70
CA GLU A 48 0.44 20.04 -9.53
C GLU A 48 1.64 19.18 -9.12
N VAL A 49 1.48 17.86 -9.08
CA VAL A 49 2.59 16.95 -8.77
C VAL A 49 3.65 16.98 -9.86
N PHE A 50 3.25 17.09 -11.13
CA PHE A 50 4.18 17.22 -12.25
C PHE A 50 5.00 18.50 -12.12
N GLN A 51 4.38 19.65 -11.89
CA GLN A 51 5.08 20.92 -11.68
C GLN A 51 6.03 20.86 -10.47
N ASN A 52 5.60 20.26 -9.36
CA ASN A 52 6.46 20.10 -8.18
C ASN A 52 7.68 19.19 -8.44
N LEU A 53 7.58 18.25 -9.39
CA LEU A 53 8.63 17.25 -9.65
C LEU A 53 9.33 17.40 -11.01
N LYS A 54 8.99 18.42 -11.81
CA LYS A 54 9.56 18.61 -13.15
C LYS A 54 11.08 18.72 -13.10
N ASN A 55 11.58 19.45 -12.10
CA ASN A 55 13.00 19.71 -11.85
C ASN A 55 13.62 18.74 -10.83
N PHE A 56 12.87 17.72 -10.37
CA PHE A 56 13.41 16.74 -9.41
C PHE A 56 14.47 15.87 -10.08
N LYS A 57 15.72 16.00 -9.64
CA LYS A 57 16.82 15.17 -10.11
C LYS A 57 16.72 13.76 -9.53
N ASN A 58 16.49 12.79 -10.41
CA ASN A 58 16.27 11.40 -9.99
C ASN A 58 17.55 10.57 -10.11
N ASP A 59 18.14 10.22 -8.98
CA ASP A 59 19.30 9.32 -8.95
C ASP A 59 18.81 7.85 -9.00
N PHE A 60 18.94 7.22 -10.17
CA PHE A 60 18.61 5.81 -10.34
C PHE A 60 19.80 4.90 -9.99
N GLY A 61 19.53 3.81 -9.27
CA GLY A 61 20.54 2.83 -8.86
C GLY A 61 20.99 2.99 -7.41
N ASN A 62 21.58 1.93 -6.84
CA ASN A 62 22.17 1.98 -5.50
C ASN A 62 23.52 2.70 -5.54
N VAL A 63 23.50 4.01 -5.77
CA VAL A 63 24.73 4.83 -5.71
C VAL A 63 25.14 4.90 -4.24
N LYS A 64 26.11 4.06 -3.84
CA LYS A 64 26.80 4.23 -2.56
C LYS A 64 27.50 5.58 -2.61
N LYS A 65 26.98 6.59 -1.91
CA LYS A 65 27.70 7.84 -1.69
C LYS A 65 29.02 7.47 -0.99
N SER A 66 30.12 7.47 -1.73
CA SER A 66 31.45 7.40 -1.14
C SER A 66 31.55 8.55 -0.14
N GLY A 67 32.01 8.25 1.08
CA GLY A 67 32.07 9.23 2.16
C GLY A 67 32.77 10.50 1.70
N LYS A 68 32.19 11.67 2.00
CA LYS A 68 32.78 12.98 1.68
C LYS A 68 34.22 13.02 2.20
N LYS A 69 35.22 12.88 1.31
CA LYS A 69 36.56 13.39 1.59
C LYS A 69 36.44 14.91 1.63
N ARG A 70 36.89 15.51 2.74
CA ARG A 70 36.97 16.96 2.93
C ARG A 70 37.66 17.60 1.72
N LYS A 71 36.99 18.58 1.13
CA LYS A 71 37.51 19.40 0.02
C LYS A 71 38.66 20.25 0.56
N ARG A 72 39.88 20.04 0.07
CA ARG A 72 41.01 20.95 0.28
C ARG A 72 40.90 22.04 -0.78
N ILE A 73 40.84 23.29 -0.32
CA ILE A 73 40.92 24.49 -1.16
C ILE A 73 42.39 24.66 -1.53
N ASP A 74 42.68 24.85 -2.82
CA ASP A 74 43.67 25.83 -3.28
C ASP A 74 43.43 26.19 -4.75
N CYS A 75 43.79 27.43 -5.04
CA CYS A 75 43.38 28.25 -6.19
C CYS A 75 44.35 28.18 -7.38
N VAL A 76 43.92 28.84 -8.47
CA VAL A 76 44.69 29.61 -9.48
C VAL A 76 44.71 29.03 -10.92
N GLU A 77 44.02 29.80 -11.80
CA GLU A 77 44.22 30.16 -13.24
C GLU A 77 44.46 29.08 -14.31
N SER A 78 44.16 29.21 -15.60
CA SER A 78 43.44 30.13 -16.52
C SER A 78 43.39 29.36 -17.88
N VAL A 79 42.41 29.46 -18.78
CA VAL A 79 42.33 30.35 -19.98
C VAL A 79 41.29 29.70 -20.94
N SER A 80 40.45 30.55 -21.56
CA SER A 80 39.69 30.54 -22.86
C SER A 80 39.23 29.21 -23.53
N ASP A 81 38.15 29.10 -24.31
CA ASP A 81 37.61 30.01 -25.34
C ASP A 81 36.13 29.76 -25.70
N SER A 82 35.64 30.67 -26.54
CA SER A 82 34.30 31.12 -26.95
C SER A 82 33.36 30.19 -27.75
N ASP A 83 32.15 30.75 -27.97
CA ASP A 83 31.08 30.48 -28.95
C ASP A 83 29.98 29.50 -28.51
N GLY A 84 28.69 29.83 -28.39
CA GLY A 84 27.88 30.93 -28.92
C GLY A 84 26.66 30.31 -29.58
N VAL A 85 25.44 30.55 -29.06
CA VAL A 85 24.16 30.80 -29.78
C VAL A 85 23.04 30.89 -28.74
N SER A 86 22.38 32.04 -28.75
CA SER A 86 21.15 32.39 -28.04
C SER A 86 19.95 31.69 -28.69
N SER A 87 19.02 31.17 -27.88
CA SER A 87 17.63 30.93 -28.29
C SER A 87 16.71 31.23 -27.13
N GLU A 88 15.59 31.84 -27.49
CA GLU A 88 14.78 32.75 -26.71
C GLU A 88 14.04 32.05 -25.58
N SER A 89 14.04 32.71 -24.42
CA SER A 89 13.35 32.28 -23.20
C SER A 89 11.85 32.55 -23.32
N GLU A 90 11.05 31.49 -23.34
CA GLU A 90 9.66 31.57 -22.92
C GLU A 90 9.65 31.84 -21.40
N GLU A 91 8.97 32.91 -20.99
CA GLU A 91 8.77 33.27 -19.58
C GLU A 91 7.85 32.23 -18.91
N ASP A 92 8.43 31.09 -18.53
CA ASP A 92 7.82 30.19 -17.55
C ASP A 92 7.71 30.98 -16.25
N GLU A 93 6.47 31.29 -15.82
CA GLU A 93 6.22 31.73 -14.45
C GLU A 93 6.88 30.72 -13.50
N GLU A 94 8.01 31.09 -12.91
CA GLU A 94 8.69 30.30 -11.88
C GLU A 94 7.78 30.26 -10.65
N ILE A 95 6.86 29.28 -10.64
CA ILE A 95 6.20 28.85 -9.42
C ILE A 95 7.33 28.47 -8.46
N LYS A 96 7.55 29.28 -7.43
CA LYS A 96 8.53 29.03 -6.37
C LYS A 96 8.27 27.66 -5.77
N VAL A 97 9.01 26.65 -6.24
CA VAL A 97 8.91 25.30 -5.71
C VAL A 97 9.49 25.33 -4.30
N ASP A 98 8.68 24.96 -3.31
CA ASP A 98 9.11 24.89 -1.92
C ASP A 98 10.22 23.83 -1.78
N GLU A 99 11.45 24.27 -1.48
CA GLU A 99 12.59 23.37 -1.24
C GLU A 99 12.30 22.35 -0.12
N GLU A 100 11.49 22.73 0.87
CA GLU A 100 11.05 21.81 1.92
C GLU A 100 10.14 20.72 1.36
N GLU A 101 9.27 21.03 0.40
CA GLU A 101 8.42 20.05 -0.27
C GLU A 101 9.25 19.07 -1.11
N LEU A 102 10.19 19.58 -1.92
CA LEU A 102 11.11 18.75 -2.71
C LEU A 102 11.94 17.79 -1.85
N SER A 103 12.35 18.22 -0.66
CA SER A 103 13.14 17.40 0.28
C SER A 103 12.42 16.13 0.76
N ARG A 104 11.08 16.09 0.66
CA ARG A 104 10.24 14.96 1.09
C ARG A 104 10.20 13.85 0.05
N TRP A 105 10.52 14.17 -1.20
CA TRP A 105 10.54 13.22 -2.30
C TRP A 105 11.87 12.49 -2.38
N LYS A 106 11.82 11.17 -2.55
CA LYS A 106 13.01 10.32 -2.68
C LYS A 106 13.31 9.89 -4.10
N LYS A 107 12.27 9.78 -4.92
CA LYS A 107 12.36 9.25 -6.28
C LYS A 107 11.19 9.75 -7.11
N ARG A 108 11.44 10.07 -8.38
CA ARG A 108 10.42 10.26 -9.41
C ARG A 108 10.17 8.93 -10.14
N SER A 109 8.92 8.53 -10.33
CA SER A 109 8.63 7.31 -11.10
C SER A 109 9.03 7.50 -12.57
N ILE A 110 9.46 6.43 -13.24
CA ILE A 110 9.73 6.47 -14.69
C ILE A 110 8.46 6.76 -15.50
N LEU A 111 7.28 6.46 -14.93
CA LEU A 111 5.98 6.73 -15.54
C LEU A 111 5.70 8.23 -15.74
N PHE A 112 6.45 9.13 -15.07
CA PHE A 112 6.39 10.57 -15.32
C PHE A 112 6.87 10.96 -16.73
N LYS A 113 7.47 10.04 -17.48
CA LYS A 113 7.83 10.25 -18.89
C LYS A 113 6.64 10.11 -19.84
N LEU A 114 5.54 9.52 -19.39
CA LEU A 114 4.35 9.34 -20.22
C LEU A 114 3.66 10.70 -20.36
N SER A 115 3.36 11.12 -21.59
CA SER A 115 2.75 12.42 -21.89
C SER A 115 1.41 12.61 -21.17
N TYR A 116 0.62 11.55 -21.06
CA TYR A 116 -0.69 11.56 -20.39
C TYR A 116 -0.64 11.36 -18.87
N TRP A 117 0.56 11.31 -18.25
CA TRP A 117 0.67 10.95 -16.82
C TRP A 117 -0.04 11.96 -15.91
N GLU A 118 0.02 13.25 -16.24
CA GLU A 118 -0.61 14.30 -15.44
C GLU A 118 -2.14 14.27 -15.52
N ASP A 119 -2.69 13.71 -16.60
CA ASP A 119 -4.13 13.57 -16.82
C ASP A 119 -4.74 12.36 -16.12
N LEU A 120 -3.91 11.40 -15.68
CA LEU A 120 -4.39 10.18 -15.03
C LEU A 120 -5.16 10.50 -13.73
N PRO A 121 -6.43 10.05 -13.60
CA PRO A 121 -7.19 10.20 -12.35
C PRO A 121 -6.56 9.41 -11.19
N VAL A 122 -5.94 8.26 -11.51
CA VAL A 122 -5.22 7.38 -10.57
C VAL A 122 -3.78 7.22 -11.06
N ARG A 123 -2.86 7.99 -10.46
CA ARG A 123 -1.43 8.01 -10.83
C ARG A 123 -0.59 6.94 -10.13
N HIS A 124 -1.12 6.41 -9.03
CA HIS A 124 -0.49 5.38 -8.22
C HIS A 124 -1.56 4.33 -7.90
N ASN A 125 -1.22 3.05 -8.04
CA ASN A 125 -2.07 1.94 -7.62
C ASN A 125 -1.58 1.48 -6.24
N LEU A 126 -2.36 1.73 -5.20
CA LEU A 126 -2.03 1.28 -3.86
C LEU A 126 -2.24 -0.22 -3.77
N ASP A 127 -1.20 -0.91 -3.32
CA ASP A 127 -1.24 -2.34 -3.18
C ASP A 127 -2.07 -2.74 -1.95
N VAL A 128 -3.39 -2.93 -2.17
CA VAL A 128 -4.32 -3.39 -1.14
C VAL A 128 -3.86 -4.70 -0.52
N MET A 129 -3.18 -5.57 -1.28
CA MET A 129 -2.66 -6.83 -0.78
C MET A 129 -1.69 -6.63 0.37
N HIS A 130 -0.63 -5.87 0.11
CA HIS A 130 0.38 -5.63 1.13
C HIS A 130 -0.11 -4.68 2.21
N VAL A 131 -0.95 -3.70 1.87
CA VAL A 131 -1.53 -2.79 2.86
C VAL A 131 -2.37 -3.56 3.87
N GLU A 132 -3.36 -4.34 3.43
CA GLU A 132 -4.23 -5.11 4.32
C GLU A 132 -3.43 -6.14 5.13
N ARG A 133 -2.54 -6.88 4.48
CA ARG A 133 -1.64 -7.83 5.16
C ARG A 133 -0.84 -7.15 6.27
N ASN A 134 -0.17 -6.03 5.96
CA ASN A 134 0.70 -5.35 6.91
C ASN A 134 -0.08 -4.73 8.07
N VAL A 135 -1.29 -4.22 7.80
CA VAL A 135 -2.18 -3.70 8.84
C VAL A 135 -2.68 -4.85 9.72
N CYS A 136 -3.14 -5.96 9.15
CA CYS A 136 -3.55 -7.14 9.91
C CYS A 136 -2.42 -7.69 10.78
N TYR A 137 -1.22 -7.82 10.21
CA TYR A 137 -0.03 -8.25 10.94
C TYR A 137 0.29 -7.31 12.10
N SER A 138 0.21 -6.00 11.87
CA SER A 138 0.44 -5.00 12.92
C SER A 138 -0.58 -5.10 14.06
N ILE A 139 -1.86 -5.35 13.74
CA ILE A 139 -2.90 -5.60 14.76
C ILE A 139 -2.55 -6.85 15.55
N VAL A 140 -2.37 -8.00 14.89
CA VAL A 140 -2.12 -9.28 15.54
C VAL A 140 -0.86 -9.22 16.41
N SER A 141 0.26 -8.70 15.89
CA SER A 141 1.51 -8.55 16.65
C SER A 141 1.35 -7.61 17.85
N THR A 142 0.54 -6.56 17.74
CA THR A 142 0.27 -5.66 18.87
C THR A 142 -0.62 -6.31 19.92
N LEU A 143 -1.65 -7.06 19.54
CA LEU A 143 -2.56 -7.74 20.47
C LEU A 143 -1.88 -8.89 21.23
N LEU A 144 -0.97 -9.62 20.55
CA LEU A 144 -0.26 -10.78 21.10
C LEU A 144 1.10 -10.43 21.73
N HIS A 145 1.51 -9.16 21.69
CA HIS A 145 2.84 -8.70 22.10
C HIS A 145 4.02 -9.50 21.51
N CYS A 146 3.88 -10.01 20.29
CA CYS A 146 4.89 -10.87 19.67
C CYS A 146 5.55 -10.21 18.44
N GLY A 147 6.79 -10.63 18.15
CA GLY A 147 7.51 -10.23 16.94
C GLY A 147 7.65 -8.71 16.80
N ASN A 148 7.15 -8.15 15.69
CA ASN A 148 7.23 -6.72 15.36
C ASN A 148 6.09 -5.90 15.96
N SER A 149 5.70 -6.18 17.22
CA SER A 149 4.65 -5.45 17.92
C SER A 149 4.86 -3.94 17.84
N LYS A 150 3.80 -3.20 17.51
CA LYS A 150 3.83 -1.73 17.52
C LYS A 150 3.79 -1.16 18.94
N ASP A 151 3.68 -2.00 19.96
CA ASP A 151 3.61 -1.61 21.37
C ASP A 151 4.74 -2.23 22.20
N GLY A 152 5.98 -1.84 21.89
CA GLY A 152 7.18 -2.25 22.64
C GLY A 152 7.75 -1.13 23.51
N LEU A 153 8.91 -1.39 24.15
CA LEU A 153 9.58 -0.43 25.04
C LEU A 153 9.81 0.95 24.37
N HIS A 154 10.24 0.97 23.11
CA HIS A 154 10.44 2.23 22.36
C HIS A 154 9.13 3.01 22.19
N ALA A 155 8.03 2.33 21.87
CA ALA A 155 6.71 2.94 21.75
C ALA A 155 6.26 3.55 23.09
N ARG A 156 6.45 2.82 24.21
CA ARG A 156 6.11 3.32 25.54
C ARG A 156 6.97 4.50 25.99
N ARG A 157 8.26 4.54 25.61
CA ARG A 157 9.10 5.74 25.81
C ARG A 157 8.67 6.92 24.94
N ASP A 158 8.19 6.68 23.72
CA ASP A 158 7.59 7.74 22.91
C ASP A 158 6.31 8.31 23.56
N LEU A 159 5.45 7.46 24.16
CA LEU A 159 4.30 7.94 24.94
C LEU A 159 4.74 8.85 26.09
N GLN A 160 5.78 8.45 26.82
CA GLN A 160 6.36 9.24 27.90
C GLN A 160 6.91 10.59 27.40
N HIS A 161 7.65 10.57 26.29
CA HIS A 161 8.22 11.77 25.70
C HIS A 161 7.15 12.75 25.18
N LEU A 162 6.06 12.23 24.63
CA LEU A 162 4.92 13.02 24.17
C LEU A 162 4.03 13.50 25.32
N GLY A 163 4.22 12.99 26.55
CA GLY A 163 3.43 13.36 27.72
C GLY A 163 2.00 12.82 27.71
N ILE A 164 1.73 11.76 26.93
CA ILE A 164 0.39 11.18 26.74
C ILE A 164 0.30 9.81 27.41
N ARG A 165 -0.89 9.41 27.87
CA ARG A 165 -1.17 8.09 28.47
C ARG A 165 -0.17 7.68 29.56
N LYS A 166 -0.14 8.47 30.63
CA LYS A 166 0.80 8.31 31.76
C LYS A 166 0.73 6.92 32.40
N ASP A 167 -0.44 6.31 32.38
CA ASP A 167 -0.73 4.94 32.81
C ASP A 167 0.08 3.86 32.07
N LEU A 168 0.57 4.16 30.86
CA LEU A 168 1.33 3.22 30.02
C LEU A 168 2.84 3.47 30.02
N HIS A 169 3.32 4.46 30.77
CA HIS A 169 4.75 4.83 30.78
C HIS A 169 5.60 3.70 31.40
N PRO A 170 6.83 3.46 30.90
CA PRO A 170 7.72 2.45 31.48
C PRO A 170 8.10 2.80 32.92
N ASN A 171 8.07 1.81 33.82
CA ASN A 171 8.50 1.96 35.20
C ASN A 171 9.88 1.34 35.38
N THR A 172 10.83 2.09 35.95
CA THR A 172 12.17 1.58 36.29
C THR A 172 12.18 1.17 37.77
N GLN A 173 12.29 -0.13 38.04
CA GLN A 173 12.55 -0.64 39.38
C GLN A 173 13.97 -1.21 39.42
N GLY A 174 14.91 -0.42 39.96
CA GLY A 174 16.33 -0.75 39.96
C GLY A 174 16.89 -0.90 38.55
N LYS A 175 17.44 -2.10 38.23
CA LYS A 175 18.02 -2.42 36.90
C LYS A 175 16.98 -2.88 35.87
N ARG A 176 15.73 -3.19 36.27
CA ARG A 176 14.70 -3.73 35.38
C ARG A 176 13.70 -2.65 34.98
N THR A 177 13.33 -2.64 33.70
CA THR A 177 12.26 -1.78 33.16
C THR A 177 11.01 -2.64 32.98
N TYR A 178 9.92 -2.24 33.61
CA TYR A 178 8.62 -2.90 33.51
C TYR A 178 7.69 -2.08 32.61
N LEU A 179 6.89 -2.75 31.77
CA LEU A 179 5.89 -2.13 30.92
C LEU A 179 4.49 -2.43 31.47
N PRO A 180 3.70 -1.40 31.84
CA PRO A 180 2.33 -1.60 32.26
C PRO A 180 1.49 -2.30 31.18
N ALA A 181 0.60 -3.21 31.60
CA ALA A 181 -0.30 -3.92 30.70
C ALA A 181 -1.15 -2.92 29.89
N ALA A 182 -1.24 -3.13 28.58
CA ALA A 182 -2.05 -2.29 27.71
C ALA A 182 -3.52 -2.78 27.67
N PRO A 183 -4.51 -1.88 27.55
CA PRO A 183 -5.93 -2.24 27.40
C PRO A 183 -6.27 -3.14 26.19
N TRP A 184 -5.35 -3.25 25.23
CA TRP A 184 -5.51 -4.07 24.02
C TRP A 184 -4.73 -5.39 24.08
N SER A 185 -4.08 -5.68 25.20
CA SER A 185 -3.20 -6.82 25.37
C SER A 185 -3.92 -7.90 26.17
N SER A 186 -4.49 -8.88 25.47
CA SER A 186 -5.36 -9.89 26.09
C SER A 186 -4.75 -11.29 26.14
N LEU A 187 -3.62 -11.56 25.47
CA LEU A 187 -3.05 -12.89 25.41
C LEU A 187 -1.64 -12.92 25.98
N GLU A 188 -1.35 -13.96 26.75
CA GLU A 188 0.02 -14.38 27.07
C GLU A 188 0.82 -14.53 25.76
N GLU A 189 2.12 -14.24 25.79
CA GLU A 189 2.98 -14.15 24.61
C GLU A 189 2.78 -15.34 23.66
N CYS A 190 2.00 -15.14 22.60
CA CYS A 190 1.67 -16.18 21.65
C CYS A 190 2.27 -15.81 20.29
N LYS A 191 3.04 -16.73 19.70
CA LYS A 191 3.79 -16.47 18.48
C LYS A 191 3.10 -17.10 17.28
N VAL A 192 2.51 -16.26 16.42
CA VAL A 192 1.96 -16.68 15.12
C VAL A 192 3.05 -16.53 14.06
N THR A 193 3.44 -17.64 13.41
CA THR A 193 4.47 -17.66 12.35
C THR A 193 4.00 -18.43 11.13
N GLY A 194 4.68 -18.24 9.98
CA GLY A 194 4.44 -19.01 8.77
C GLY A 194 3.26 -18.54 7.90
N LEU A 195 2.51 -17.52 8.33
CA LEU A 195 1.40 -16.98 7.56
C LEU A 195 1.86 -16.21 6.32
N LYS A 196 1.23 -16.51 5.18
CA LYS A 196 1.38 -15.79 3.91
C LYS A 196 0.37 -14.65 3.81
N SER A 197 0.51 -13.82 2.77
CA SER A 197 -0.39 -12.68 2.54
C SER A 197 -1.87 -13.09 2.57
N HIS A 198 -2.24 -14.12 1.80
CA HIS A 198 -3.59 -14.68 1.75
C HIS A 198 -4.17 -14.97 3.15
N ASP A 199 -3.37 -15.58 4.03
CA ASP A 199 -3.83 -15.95 5.36
C ASP A 199 -4.16 -14.72 6.21
N TYR A 200 -3.41 -13.62 6.05
CA TYR A 200 -3.72 -12.35 6.70
C TYR A 200 -5.00 -11.70 6.16
N HIS A 201 -5.34 -11.86 4.87
CA HIS A 201 -6.62 -11.38 4.35
C HIS A 201 -7.79 -12.19 4.92
N VAL A 202 -7.66 -13.52 5.00
CA VAL A 202 -8.66 -14.37 5.65
C VAL A 202 -8.81 -14.00 7.12
N LEU A 203 -7.69 -13.76 7.82
CA LEU A 203 -7.72 -13.28 9.20
C LEU A 203 -8.43 -11.94 9.33
N MET A 204 -8.05 -10.93 8.54
CA MET A 204 -8.62 -9.59 8.62
C MET A 204 -10.13 -9.58 8.31
N GLN A 205 -10.55 -10.27 7.27
CA GLN A 205 -11.92 -10.16 6.75
C GLN A 205 -12.93 -11.09 7.43
N GLN A 206 -12.47 -12.22 7.99
CA GLN A 206 -13.36 -13.28 8.49
C GLN A 206 -13.07 -13.70 9.92
N LEU A 207 -11.80 -14.01 10.25
CA LEU A 207 -11.50 -14.66 11.52
C LEU A 207 -11.33 -13.67 12.67
N LEU A 208 -10.67 -12.53 12.47
CA LEU A 208 -10.50 -11.49 13.51
C LEU A 208 -11.85 -10.99 14.06
N PRO A 209 -12.88 -10.72 13.23
CA PRO A 209 -14.18 -10.32 13.74
C PRO A 209 -14.80 -11.29 14.75
N VAL A 210 -14.61 -12.59 14.52
CA VAL A 210 -15.13 -13.66 15.37
C VAL A 210 -14.22 -13.87 16.58
N ALA A 211 -12.91 -13.96 16.36
CA ALA A 211 -11.90 -14.25 17.38
C ALA A 211 -11.84 -13.20 18.48
N LEU A 212 -12.04 -11.92 18.15
CA LEU A 212 -11.96 -10.83 19.13
C LEU A 212 -13.21 -10.70 20.02
N LYS A 213 -14.24 -11.53 19.78
CA LYS A 213 -15.46 -11.55 20.60
C LYS A 213 -15.13 -12.11 21.98
N GLY A 214 -15.06 -11.21 22.96
CA GLY A 214 -14.80 -11.56 24.37
C GLY A 214 -13.35 -11.37 24.82
N LEU A 215 -12.41 -11.16 23.90
CA LEU A 215 -10.99 -10.95 24.22
C LEU A 215 -10.66 -9.47 24.53
N LEU A 216 -11.30 -8.53 23.83
CA LEU A 216 -10.98 -7.10 23.97
C LEU A 216 -12.12 -6.28 24.60
N PRO A 217 -11.78 -5.20 25.34
CA PRO A 217 -12.76 -4.22 25.79
C PRO A 217 -13.55 -3.64 24.60
N LYS A 218 -14.77 -3.16 24.86
CA LYS A 218 -15.70 -2.70 23.82
C LYS A 218 -15.06 -1.68 22.86
N GLY A 219 -14.28 -0.73 23.36
CA GLY A 219 -13.64 0.32 22.56
C GLY A 219 -12.67 -0.20 21.48
N PRO A 220 -11.52 -0.80 21.87
CA PRO A 220 -10.56 -1.38 20.93
C PRO A 220 -11.19 -2.44 20.02
N ARG A 221 -12.08 -3.27 20.57
CA ARG A 221 -12.80 -4.29 19.78
C ARG A 221 -13.61 -3.66 18.66
N THR A 222 -14.45 -2.67 18.95
CA THR A 222 -15.25 -1.99 17.92
C THR A 222 -14.37 -1.29 16.88
N ALA A 223 -13.23 -0.71 17.28
CA ALA A 223 -12.30 -0.12 16.32
C ALA A 223 -11.80 -1.15 15.30
N ILE A 224 -11.32 -2.31 15.78
CA ILE A 224 -10.82 -3.38 14.90
C ILE A 224 -11.95 -3.96 14.05
N LEU A 225 -13.14 -4.19 14.61
CA LEU A 225 -14.28 -4.71 13.86
C LEU A 225 -14.68 -3.80 12.70
N ARG A 226 -14.68 -2.48 12.91
CA ARG A 226 -14.96 -1.51 11.83
C ARG A 226 -13.91 -1.57 10.73
N LEU A 227 -12.64 -1.74 11.09
CA LEU A 227 -11.57 -1.87 10.11
C LEU A 227 -11.65 -3.20 9.34
N CYS A 228 -11.98 -4.30 10.02
CA CYS A 228 -12.24 -5.59 9.38
C CYS A 228 -13.41 -5.50 8.39
N ALA A 229 -14.52 -4.86 8.78
CA ALA A 229 -15.66 -4.63 7.90
C ALA A 229 -15.28 -3.78 6.69
N PHE A 230 -14.48 -2.72 6.88
CA PHE A 230 -13.95 -1.91 5.79
C PHE A 230 -13.20 -2.74 4.74
N TYR A 231 -12.24 -3.58 5.17
CA TYR A 231 -11.50 -4.43 4.23
C TYR A 231 -12.38 -5.52 3.60
N ASN A 232 -13.33 -6.07 4.35
CA ASN A 232 -14.27 -7.05 3.82
C ASN A 232 -15.08 -6.44 2.66
N HIS A 233 -15.68 -5.27 2.85
CA HIS A 233 -16.43 -4.56 1.82
C HIS A 233 -15.55 -4.12 0.64
N LEU A 234 -14.36 -3.60 0.91
CA LEU A 234 -13.42 -3.14 -0.13
C LEU A 234 -12.99 -4.29 -1.06
N CYS A 235 -12.86 -5.50 -0.53
CA CYS A 235 -12.40 -6.68 -1.26
C CYS A 235 -13.54 -7.53 -1.86
N GLN A 236 -14.78 -7.03 -1.87
CA GLN A 236 -15.89 -7.69 -2.55
C GLN A 236 -15.72 -7.69 -4.08
N ARG A 237 -16.34 -8.66 -4.75
CA ARG A 237 -16.28 -8.79 -6.22
C ARG A 237 -17.01 -7.65 -6.93
N VAL A 238 -18.15 -7.25 -6.37
CA VAL A 238 -18.97 -6.14 -6.84
C VAL A 238 -18.89 -5.06 -5.78
N ILE A 239 -18.71 -3.81 -6.21
CA ILE A 239 -18.66 -2.68 -5.30
C ILE A 239 -19.65 -1.61 -5.74
N ASP A 240 -20.45 -1.14 -4.78
CA ASP A 240 -21.39 -0.05 -4.90
C ASP A 240 -20.67 1.28 -4.59
N ARG A 241 -20.84 2.29 -5.46
CA ARG A 241 -20.11 3.56 -5.36
C ARG A 241 -20.58 4.42 -4.19
N GLU A 242 -21.86 4.38 -3.89
CA GLU A 242 -22.51 5.08 -2.79
C GLU A 242 -22.02 4.51 -1.46
N VAL A 243 -21.96 3.17 -1.35
CA VAL A 243 -21.40 2.48 -0.18
C VAL A 243 -19.91 2.84 0.02
N ILE A 244 -19.09 2.84 -1.04
CA ILE A 244 -17.68 3.27 -0.94
C ILE A 244 -17.58 4.71 -0.42
N SER A 245 -18.45 5.62 -0.90
CA SER A 245 -18.42 7.01 -0.47
C SER A 245 -18.67 7.17 1.03
N VAL A 246 -19.56 6.35 1.60
CA VAL A 246 -19.77 6.29 3.05
C VAL A 246 -18.55 5.70 3.77
N MET A 247 -18.01 4.59 3.26
CA MET A 247 -16.82 3.94 3.82
C MET A 247 -15.59 4.87 3.89
N GLU A 248 -15.42 5.78 2.92
CA GLU A 248 -14.36 6.79 2.93
C GLU A 248 -14.42 7.72 4.14
N ALA A 249 -15.63 8.08 4.60
CA ALA A 249 -15.81 8.86 5.82
C ALA A 249 -15.61 7.98 7.08
N GLU A 250 -16.16 6.76 7.05
CA GLU A 250 -16.09 5.85 8.19
C GLU A 250 -14.68 5.36 8.52
N ILE A 251 -13.81 5.17 7.52
CA ILE A 251 -12.41 4.75 7.75
C ILE A 251 -11.61 5.84 8.48
N VAL A 252 -11.89 7.11 8.20
CA VAL A 252 -11.26 8.24 8.90
C VAL A 252 -11.65 8.24 10.38
N GLU A 253 -12.94 8.04 10.67
CA GLU A 253 -13.41 7.90 12.05
C GLU A 253 -12.82 6.66 12.73
N THR A 254 -12.73 5.55 12.00
CA THR A 254 -12.15 4.29 12.48
C THR A 254 -10.68 4.48 12.86
N LEU A 255 -9.87 5.14 12.03
CA LEU A 255 -8.49 5.46 12.40
C LEU A 255 -8.39 6.41 13.59
N CYS A 256 -9.35 7.33 13.77
CA CYS A 256 -9.43 8.13 14.99
C CYS A 256 -9.74 7.24 16.22
N MET A 257 -10.60 6.21 16.08
CA MET A 257 -10.79 5.24 17.17
C MET A 257 -9.51 4.47 17.46
N PHE A 258 -8.76 4.05 16.43
CA PHE A 258 -7.44 3.46 16.64
C PHE A 258 -6.53 4.44 17.38
N GLU A 259 -6.53 5.73 17.04
CA GLU A 259 -5.64 6.73 17.67
C GLU A 259 -5.93 6.92 19.16
N ARG A 260 -7.16 6.65 19.59
CA ARG A 260 -7.55 6.68 21.01
C ARG A 260 -6.96 5.50 21.78
N PHE A 261 -6.88 4.34 21.15
CA PHE A 261 -6.50 3.10 21.82
C PHE A 261 -5.05 2.70 21.54
N PHE A 262 -4.60 2.68 20.30
CA PHE A 262 -3.26 2.21 19.92
C PHE A 262 -2.18 3.28 20.07
N PRO A 263 -0.92 2.92 20.34
CA PRO A 263 0.17 3.89 20.46
C PRO A 263 0.47 4.57 19.11
N PRO A 264 1.03 5.80 19.09
CA PRO A 264 1.37 6.51 17.86
C PRO A 264 2.26 5.71 16.90
N SER A 265 3.11 4.83 17.44
CA SER A 265 3.94 3.88 16.68
C SER A 265 3.14 2.93 15.80
N PHE A 266 1.85 2.74 16.02
CA PHE A 266 0.99 1.92 15.17
C PHE A 266 0.74 2.58 13.80
N PHE A 267 0.71 3.91 13.74
CA PHE A 267 0.31 4.68 12.54
C PHE A 267 1.47 4.90 11.58
N ASP A 268 2.04 3.81 11.07
CA ASP A 268 2.99 3.87 9.96
C ASP A 268 2.30 4.15 8.62
N ILE A 269 3.09 4.19 7.55
CA ILE A 269 2.57 4.48 6.21
C ILE A 269 1.51 3.47 5.77
N MET A 270 1.61 2.19 6.14
CA MET A 270 0.65 1.18 5.70
C MET A 270 -0.72 1.43 6.34
N VAL A 271 -0.75 1.80 7.62
CA VAL A 271 -2.00 2.22 8.28
C VAL A 271 -2.53 3.52 7.67
N HIS A 272 -1.67 4.47 7.31
CA HIS A 272 -2.12 5.70 6.66
C HIS A 272 -2.76 5.46 5.29
N LEU A 273 -2.20 4.56 4.49
CA LEU A 273 -2.71 4.28 3.14
C LEU A 273 -4.17 3.83 3.13
N THR A 274 -4.67 3.27 4.24
CA THR A 274 -6.07 2.83 4.39
C THR A 274 -7.10 3.93 4.12
N VAL A 275 -6.80 5.20 4.45
CA VAL A 275 -7.75 6.31 4.19
C VAL A 275 -7.84 6.70 2.70
N HIS A 276 -6.96 6.18 1.86
CA HIS A 276 -6.94 6.44 0.43
C HIS A 276 -7.56 5.29 -0.38
N LEU A 277 -7.64 4.08 0.19
CA LEU A 277 -8.11 2.89 -0.51
C LEU A 277 -9.55 2.99 -1.00
N GLY A 278 -10.44 3.63 -0.22
CA GLY A 278 -11.84 3.85 -0.63
C GLY A 278 -11.91 4.69 -1.91
N ARG A 279 -11.21 5.83 -1.94
CA ARG A 279 -11.15 6.70 -3.13
C ARG A 279 -10.59 5.96 -4.32
N GLU A 280 -9.54 5.17 -4.10
CA GLU A 280 -8.92 4.42 -5.18
C GLU A 280 -9.83 3.31 -5.72
N ALA A 281 -10.62 2.63 -4.88
CA ALA A 281 -11.64 1.69 -5.33
C ALA A 281 -12.80 2.38 -6.07
N ARG A 282 -13.19 3.58 -5.66
CA ARG A 282 -14.20 4.37 -6.38
C ARG A 282 -13.74 4.75 -7.80
N LEU A 283 -12.46 5.07 -7.97
CA LEU A 283 -11.90 5.48 -9.25
C LEU A 283 -11.44 4.30 -10.12
N GLY A 284 -10.76 3.32 -9.51
CA GLY A 284 -10.14 2.18 -10.19
C GLY A 284 -10.98 0.90 -10.18
N GLY A 285 -12.20 0.95 -9.64
CA GLY A 285 -13.11 -0.19 -9.57
C GLY A 285 -12.68 -1.28 -8.58
N PRO A 286 -13.27 -2.47 -8.69
CA PRO A 286 -13.03 -3.58 -7.79
C PRO A 286 -11.55 -3.90 -7.60
N VAL A 287 -11.14 -4.10 -6.34
CA VAL A 287 -9.75 -4.40 -5.97
C VAL A 287 -9.24 -5.67 -6.66
N HIS A 288 -10.14 -6.58 -7.03
CA HIS A 288 -9.72 -7.88 -7.54
C HIS A 288 -8.96 -7.85 -8.86
N PHE A 289 -9.20 -6.84 -9.69
CA PHE A 289 -8.44 -6.61 -10.92
C PHE A 289 -7.08 -5.94 -10.69
N ARG A 290 -6.83 -5.50 -9.46
CA ARG A 290 -5.65 -4.72 -9.07
C ARG A 290 -4.79 -5.43 -8.01
N TRP A 291 -5.09 -6.70 -7.71
CA TRP A 291 -4.26 -7.53 -6.83
C TRP A 291 -2.87 -7.74 -7.40
N MET A 292 -1.87 -7.73 -6.52
CA MET A 292 -0.49 -8.05 -6.88
C MET A 292 -0.21 -9.56 -6.98
N TYR A 293 -1.14 -10.43 -6.56
CA TYR A 293 -0.92 -11.89 -6.58
C TYR A 293 -0.46 -12.46 -7.93
N PRO A 294 -1.10 -12.14 -9.08
CA PRO A 294 -0.68 -12.72 -10.36
C PRO A 294 0.72 -12.24 -10.74
N PHE A 295 0.98 -10.95 -10.56
CA PHE A 295 2.27 -10.34 -10.85
C PHE A 295 3.40 -10.92 -9.99
N GLU A 296 3.20 -11.03 -8.67
CA GLU A 296 4.22 -11.61 -7.77
C GLU A 296 4.48 -13.09 -8.04
N ARG A 297 3.42 -13.86 -8.37
CA ARG A 297 3.58 -15.27 -8.77
C ARG A 297 4.36 -15.38 -10.06
N TYR A 298 4.05 -14.56 -11.06
CA TYR A 298 4.76 -14.56 -12.34
C TYR A 298 6.22 -14.11 -12.19
N MET A 299 6.47 -13.04 -11.42
CA MET A 299 7.81 -12.58 -11.09
C MET A 299 8.64 -13.66 -10.38
N LYS A 300 8.00 -14.48 -9.53
CA LYS A 300 8.67 -15.64 -8.92
C LYS A 300 9.12 -16.65 -9.97
N VAL A 301 8.27 -16.98 -10.93
CA VAL A 301 8.62 -17.89 -12.05
C VAL A 301 9.78 -17.33 -12.85
N MET A 302 9.72 -16.06 -13.26
CA MET A 302 10.81 -15.43 -14.00
C MET A 302 12.11 -15.38 -13.19
N LYS A 303 12.03 -15.23 -11.87
CA LYS A 303 13.21 -15.27 -11.00
C LYS A 303 13.89 -16.64 -11.03
N ASP A 304 13.13 -17.72 -11.14
CA ASP A 304 13.67 -19.09 -11.22
C ASP A 304 14.39 -19.34 -12.57
N PHE A 305 14.11 -18.54 -13.61
CA PHE A 305 14.86 -18.56 -14.87
C PHE A 305 16.23 -17.91 -14.80
N VAL A 306 16.47 -17.03 -13.81
CA VAL A 306 17.74 -16.30 -13.71
C VAL A 306 18.82 -17.22 -13.14
N GLN A 307 19.59 -17.85 -14.04
CA GLN A 307 20.76 -18.66 -13.68
C GLN A 307 22.02 -17.81 -13.47
N ASN A 308 22.17 -16.72 -14.22
CA ASN A 308 23.29 -15.78 -14.10
C ASN A 308 22.80 -14.36 -13.74
N PRO A 309 23.01 -13.90 -12.49
CA PRO A 309 22.61 -12.56 -12.06
C PRO A 309 23.29 -11.40 -12.79
N ALA A 310 24.39 -11.63 -13.52
CA ALA A 310 25.05 -10.60 -14.32
C ALA A 310 24.36 -10.33 -15.67
N ARG A 311 23.48 -11.26 -16.12
CA ARG A 311 22.74 -11.19 -17.39
C ARG A 311 21.30 -11.68 -17.20
N PRO A 312 20.52 -11.12 -16.25
CA PRO A 312 19.22 -11.68 -15.89
C PRO A 312 18.22 -11.69 -17.05
N GLU A 313 18.23 -10.66 -17.90
CA GLU A 313 17.34 -10.55 -19.05
C GLU A 313 17.59 -11.66 -20.08
N GLY A 314 18.87 -11.98 -20.34
CA GLY A 314 19.25 -13.05 -21.25
C GLY A 314 18.84 -14.44 -20.75
N CYS A 315 19.06 -14.73 -19.47
CA CYS A 315 18.63 -16.00 -18.86
C CYS A 315 17.11 -16.18 -18.90
N ILE A 316 16.36 -15.10 -18.64
CA ILE A 316 14.90 -15.13 -18.71
C ILE A 316 14.45 -15.43 -20.15
N ALA A 317 14.99 -14.73 -21.15
CA ALA A 317 14.61 -14.93 -22.54
C ALA A 317 14.90 -16.36 -23.04
N GLU A 318 16.08 -16.90 -22.72
CA GLU A 318 16.47 -18.26 -23.10
C GLU A 318 15.58 -19.31 -22.43
N SER A 319 15.36 -19.20 -21.11
CA SER A 319 14.52 -20.16 -20.37
C SER A 319 13.06 -20.11 -20.81
N TYR A 320 12.56 -18.90 -21.09
CA TYR A 320 11.20 -18.70 -21.56
C TYR A 320 10.99 -19.33 -22.95
N LEU A 321 11.93 -19.12 -23.89
CA LEU A 321 11.92 -19.77 -25.21
C LEU A 321 11.93 -21.30 -25.08
N ALA A 322 12.80 -21.84 -24.22
CA ALA A 322 12.86 -23.28 -23.97
C ALA A 322 11.53 -23.82 -23.43
N GLN A 323 10.89 -23.08 -22.52
CA GLN A 323 9.58 -23.46 -21.97
C GLN A 323 8.48 -23.43 -23.05
N GLU A 324 8.42 -22.41 -23.89
CA GLU A 324 7.46 -22.34 -25.00
C GLU A 324 7.65 -23.49 -26.01
N CYS A 325 8.90 -23.82 -26.36
CA CYS A 325 9.21 -24.97 -27.21
C CYS A 325 8.76 -26.29 -26.59
N MET A 326 9.01 -26.50 -25.29
CA MET A 326 8.55 -27.70 -24.58
C MET A 326 7.02 -27.78 -24.53
N GLN A 327 6.34 -26.66 -24.29
CA GLN A 327 4.89 -26.59 -24.27
C GLN A 327 4.31 -26.91 -25.66
N PHE A 328 4.86 -26.33 -26.73
CA PHE A 328 4.46 -26.63 -28.10
C PHE A 328 4.65 -28.10 -28.45
N CYS A 329 5.80 -28.67 -28.13
CA CYS A 329 6.07 -30.10 -28.34
C CYS A 329 5.10 -30.98 -27.53
N SER A 330 4.78 -30.60 -26.28
CA SER A 330 3.80 -31.30 -25.46
C SER A 330 2.41 -31.27 -26.09
N ASP A 331 1.94 -30.09 -26.52
CA ASP A 331 0.61 -29.93 -27.13
C ASP A 331 0.51 -30.60 -28.50
N PHE A 332 1.59 -30.62 -29.28
CA PHE A 332 1.70 -31.39 -30.51
C PHE A 332 1.60 -32.90 -30.22
N LEU A 333 2.38 -33.39 -29.25
CA LEU A 333 2.35 -34.79 -28.86
C LEU A 333 0.97 -35.22 -28.38
N LYS A 334 0.30 -34.41 -27.53
CA LYS A 334 -1.09 -34.67 -27.07
C LYS A 334 -2.09 -34.90 -28.21
N LYS A 335 -1.92 -34.18 -29.34
CA LYS A 335 -2.79 -34.36 -30.52
C LYS A 335 -2.47 -35.63 -31.29
N THR A 336 -1.20 -36.05 -31.28
CA THR A 336 -0.70 -37.20 -32.05
C THR A 336 -0.72 -38.52 -31.29
N THR A 337 -0.65 -38.49 -29.96
CA THR A 337 -0.59 -39.66 -29.08
C THR A 337 -1.56 -39.48 -27.91
N SER A 338 -2.35 -40.51 -27.62
CA SER A 338 -3.29 -40.56 -26.49
C SER A 338 -2.53 -40.77 -25.17
N VAL A 339 -1.74 -39.79 -24.75
CA VAL A 339 -0.98 -39.81 -23.50
C VAL A 339 -1.88 -39.32 -22.37
N GLU A 340 -2.19 -40.19 -21.40
CA GLU A 340 -2.90 -39.81 -20.17
C GLU A 340 -1.97 -39.02 -19.24
N GLU A 341 -2.42 -37.85 -18.79
CA GLU A 341 -1.67 -37.03 -17.84
C GLU A 341 -1.80 -37.55 -16.40
N LYS A 342 -0.76 -37.31 -15.59
CA LYS A 342 -0.93 -37.27 -14.13
C LYS A 342 -1.65 -35.96 -13.79
N PRO A 343 -2.78 -36.00 -13.06
CA PRO A 343 -3.51 -34.78 -12.69
C PRO A 343 -2.62 -33.86 -11.85
N GLU A 344 -2.58 -32.57 -12.20
CA GLU A 344 -1.90 -31.58 -11.38
C GLU A 344 -2.60 -31.40 -10.03
N ARG A 345 -1.81 -31.14 -8.99
CA ARG A 345 -2.34 -30.93 -7.63
C ARG A 345 -3.32 -29.75 -7.61
N ASN A 346 -4.53 -29.99 -7.12
CA ASN A 346 -5.65 -29.04 -6.92
C ASN A 346 -6.52 -28.71 -8.14
N LEU A 347 -6.53 -29.52 -9.21
CA LEU A 347 -7.44 -29.32 -10.34
C LEU A 347 -8.90 -29.79 -10.07
N GLU A 348 -9.13 -30.68 -9.10
CA GLU A 348 -10.41 -31.41 -8.95
C GLU A 348 -11.40 -30.87 -7.90
N TYR A 349 -11.26 -29.64 -7.40
CA TYR A 349 -12.24 -29.14 -6.42
C TYR A 349 -13.36 -28.31 -7.06
N VAL A 350 -14.28 -28.99 -7.75
CA VAL A 350 -15.57 -28.42 -8.16
C VAL A 350 -16.60 -28.84 -7.12
N ASN A 351 -16.93 -27.94 -6.19
CA ASN A 351 -17.96 -28.20 -5.19
C ASN A 351 -19.16 -27.27 -5.42
N ASN A 352 -20.27 -27.84 -5.90
CA ASN A 352 -21.54 -27.15 -6.15
C ASN A 352 -22.22 -26.64 -4.86
N SER A 353 -21.70 -26.98 -3.68
CA SER A 353 -22.24 -26.55 -2.39
C SER A 353 -21.46 -25.40 -1.72
N ILE A 354 -20.39 -24.90 -2.35
CA ILE A 354 -19.66 -23.72 -1.86
C ILE A 354 -20.22 -22.48 -2.52
N LEU A 355 -20.84 -21.62 -1.71
CA LEU A 355 -21.34 -20.30 -2.09
C LEU A 355 -20.31 -19.54 -2.93
N GLU A 356 -20.73 -19.13 -4.13
CA GLU A 356 -19.96 -18.30 -5.04
C GLU A 356 -19.38 -17.09 -4.30
N GLY A 357 -18.05 -16.99 -4.22
CA GLY A 357 -17.41 -15.89 -3.51
C GLY A 357 -15.89 -15.99 -3.38
N ARG A 358 -15.30 -17.18 -3.47
CA ARG A 358 -13.84 -17.38 -3.45
C ARG A 358 -13.43 -18.50 -4.41
N PRO A 359 -12.48 -18.28 -5.34
CA PRO A 359 -12.06 -19.35 -6.23
C PRO A 359 -11.15 -20.31 -5.45
N ILE A 360 -11.72 -21.44 -5.05
CA ILE A 360 -10.98 -22.65 -4.62
C ILE A 360 -10.72 -23.54 -5.85
N SER A 361 -11.49 -23.37 -6.92
CA SER A 361 -11.32 -24.06 -8.20
C SER A 361 -10.26 -23.39 -9.09
N ALA A 362 -9.66 -24.19 -9.97
CA ALA A 362 -8.82 -23.70 -11.05
C ALA A 362 -9.59 -22.70 -11.92
N GLY A 363 -8.93 -21.61 -12.33
CA GLY A 363 -9.53 -20.65 -13.24
C GLY A 363 -9.81 -21.32 -14.58
N SER A 364 -11.04 -21.25 -15.05
CA SER A 364 -11.37 -21.63 -16.43
C SER A 364 -10.83 -20.55 -17.37
N SER A 365 -9.94 -20.93 -18.29
CA SER A 365 -9.59 -20.03 -19.39
C SER A 365 -10.74 -20.00 -20.38
N PHE A 366 -11.23 -18.78 -20.66
CA PHE A 366 -12.19 -18.54 -21.72
C PHE A 366 -11.50 -17.67 -22.76
N THR A 367 -11.55 -18.08 -24.02
CA THR A 367 -11.00 -17.29 -25.13
C THR A 367 -12.14 -16.56 -25.79
N PHE A 368 -12.17 -15.24 -25.67
CA PHE A 368 -13.17 -14.43 -26.36
C PHE A 368 -13.01 -14.56 -27.87
N THR A 369 -14.13 -14.79 -28.56
CA THR A 369 -14.24 -14.65 -30.01
C THR A 369 -13.98 -13.20 -30.42
N GLU A 370 -13.63 -12.95 -31.69
CA GLU A 370 -13.46 -11.57 -32.17
C GLU A 370 -14.73 -10.73 -32.00
N MET A 371 -15.91 -11.33 -32.21
CA MET A 371 -17.18 -10.64 -32.02
C MET A 371 -17.38 -10.22 -30.56
N GLU A 372 -17.12 -11.11 -29.59
CA GLU A 372 -17.22 -10.78 -28.17
C GLU A 372 -16.21 -9.71 -27.75
N LYS A 373 -14.98 -9.75 -28.30
CA LYS A 373 -13.98 -8.69 -28.08
C LYS A 373 -14.47 -7.35 -28.62
N ASN A 374 -15.04 -7.32 -29.83
CA ASN A 374 -15.57 -6.10 -30.43
C ASN A 374 -16.76 -5.55 -29.63
N ILE A 375 -17.66 -6.42 -29.15
CA ILE A 375 -18.76 -6.04 -28.25
C ILE A 375 -18.22 -5.47 -26.94
N ALA A 376 -17.22 -6.11 -26.33
CA ALA A 376 -16.61 -5.64 -25.09
C ALA A 376 -15.90 -4.28 -25.29
N HIS A 377 -15.15 -4.11 -26.38
CA HIS A 377 -14.52 -2.84 -26.73
C HIS A 377 -15.56 -1.74 -26.96
N LEU A 378 -16.62 -2.02 -27.74
CA LEU A 378 -17.71 -1.07 -27.98
C LEU A 378 -18.40 -0.67 -26.68
N ALA A 379 -18.67 -1.64 -25.79
CA ALA A 379 -19.25 -1.37 -24.48
C ALA A 379 -18.35 -0.47 -23.62
N VAL A 380 -17.02 -0.68 -23.65
CA VAL A 380 -16.08 0.21 -22.95
C VAL A 380 -16.11 1.61 -23.56
N ILE A 381 -16.07 1.74 -24.89
CA ILE A 381 -16.08 3.03 -25.58
C ILE A 381 -17.35 3.82 -25.25
N GLN A 382 -18.53 3.18 -25.38
CA GLN A 382 -19.82 3.83 -25.16
C GLN A 382 -20.12 4.16 -23.68
N ASN A 383 -19.48 3.49 -22.72
CA ASN A 383 -19.72 3.71 -21.29
C ASN A 383 -18.58 4.47 -20.59
N THR A 384 -17.58 4.93 -21.34
CA THR A 384 -16.47 5.71 -20.79
C THR A 384 -16.67 7.18 -21.12
N ALA A 385 -17.13 7.97 -20.15
CA ALA A 385 -17.39 9.41 -20.32
C ALA A 385 -16.19 10.21 -20.84
N ALA A 386 -14.96 9.74 -20.61
CA ALA A 386 -13.75 10.37 -21.13
C ALA A 386 -13.57 10.19 -22.66
N LEU A 387 -14.29 9.23 -23.24
CA LEU A 387 -14.28 8.94 -24.67
C LEU A 387 -15.44 9.60 -25.42
N ASP A 388 -16.45 10.14 -24.72
CA ASP A 388 -17.59 10.84 -25.34
C ASP A 388 -17.19 11.88 -26.40
N PRO A 389 -16.12 12.69 -26.24
CA PRO A 389 -15.69 13.63 -27.28
C PRO A 389 -15.11 12.99 -28.55
N TYR A 390 -14.83 11.69 -28.53
CA TYR A 390 -14.20 10.92 -29.60
C TYR A 390 -15.15 9.88 -30.22
N VAL A 391 -16.38 9.78 -29.72
CA VAL A 391 -17.43 8.92 -30.27
C VAL A 391 -18.30 9.76 -31.19
N GLU A 392 -17.92 9.83 -32.47
CA GLU A 392 -18.78 10.28 -33.57
C GLU A 392 -19.48 9.10 -34.26
#